data_AF-A0A662ZLI2-F1
#
_entry.id   AF-A0A662ZLI2-F1
#
_cell.length_a   1.000
_cell.length_b   1.000
_cell.length_c   1.000
_cell.angle_alpha   90.00
_cell.angle_beta   90.00
_cell.angle_gamma   90.00
#
_symmetry.space_group_name_H-M   'P 1'
#
loop_
_entity.id
_entity.type
_entity.pdbx_description
1 polymer ?
#
loop_
_entity_poly.entity_id
_entity_poly.type
_entity_poly.pdbx_seq_one_letter_code
_entity_poly.pdbx_strand_id
1 'polypeptide(L)'
;MLIDKKELMFFLGDLGPEVLPSLIDVYLSDSENTIQKITDAVASGDYVSLAREVHTLKGVGSTYGATRIRELAVELDGRFKKGEELSELKSEIMQLIEVIRATNVEMRQIQSDVLEGKPV
;
A
#
# COMPACT_ATOMS: atom_id res chain seq x y z
N MET A 1 -5.41 3.67 -13.14
CA MET A 1 -5.93 3.40 -11.79
C MET A 1 -4.97 2.45 -11.13
N LEU A 2 -4.48 2.82 -9.95
CA LEU A 2 -3.59 2.02 -9.11
C LEU A 2 -4.37 1.02 -8.26
N ILE A 3 -5.68 1.23 -8.13
CA ILE A 3 -6.62 0.35 -7.45
C ILE A 3 -7.51 -0.36 -8.46
N ASP A 4 -7.60 -1.69 -8.36
CA ASP A 4 -8.70 -2.43 -8.95
C ASP A 4 -9.96 -2.21 -8.11
N LYS A 5 -10.83 -1.32 -8.60
CA LYS A 5 -12.09 -1.00 -7.92
C LYS A 5 -13.02 -2.20 -7.80
N LYS A 6 -12.96 -3.18 -8.71
CA LYS A 6 -13.81 -4.37 -8.60
C LYS A 6 -13.37 -5.23 -7.44
N GLU A 7 -12.06 -5.44 -7.27
CA GLU A 7 -11.53 -6.14 -6.09
C GLU A 7 -11.83 -5.36 -4.81
N LEU A 8 -11.65 -4.05 -4.82
CA LEU A 8 -11.97 -3.17 -3.69
C LEU A 8 -13.45 -3.27 -3.30
N MET A 9 -14.37 -3.15 -4.27
CA MET A 9 -15.81 -3.23 -4.02
C MET A 9 -16.27 -4.64 -3.67
N PHE A 10 -15.64 -5.68 -4.24
CA PHE A 10 -15.95 -7.06 -3.86
C PHE A 10 -15.54 -7.33 -2.41
N PHE A 11 -14.36 -6.88 -1.99
CA PHE A 11 -13.86 -7.13 -0.64
C PHE A 11 -14.54 -6.25 0.43
N LEU A 12 -14.77 -4.97 0.13
CA LEU A 12 -15.31 -4.01 1.10
C LEU A 12 -16.82 -3.81 0.98
N GLY A 13 -17.41 -4.08 -0.18
CA GLY A 13 -18.84 -3.90 -0.45
C GLY A 13 -19.73 -5.00 0.13
N ASP A 14 -19.19 -6.18 0.42
CA ASP A 14 -19.90 -7.23 1.19
C ASP A 14 -20.28 -6.75 2.61
N LEU A 15 -19.62 -5.70 3.12
CA LEU A 15 -19.89 -5.07 4.41
C LEU A 15 -20.91 -3.92 4.32
N GLY A 16 -21.34 -3.54 3.10
CA GLY A 16 -22.22 -2.41 2.84
C GLY A 16 -21.44 -1.14 2.40
N PRO A 17 -21.92 -0.40 1.38
CA PRO A 17 -21.26 0.82 0.88
C PRO A 17 -21.09 1.91 1.94
N GLU A 18 -21.90 1.90 3.00
CA GLU A 18 -21.80 2.80 4.14
C GLU A 18 -20.56 2.57 5.02
N VAL A 19 -19.97 1.36 4.99
CA VAL A 19 -18.79 0.99 5.80
C VAL A 19 -17.49 1.29 5.04
N LEU A 20 -17.57 1.33 3.72
CA LEU A 20 -16.44 1.56 2.82
C LEU A 20 -15.60 2.81 3.16
N PRO A 21 -16.18 3.99 3.46
CA PRO A 21 -15.39 5.16 3.85
C PRO A 21 -14.52 4.91 5.08
N SER A 22 -15.05 4.25 6.11
CA SER A 22 -14.30 3.95 7.34
C SER A 22 -13.19 2.93 7.11
N LEU A 23 -13.38 1.97 6.22
CA LEU A 23 -12.31 1.01 5.84
C LEU A 23 -11.20 1.70 5.04
N ILE A 24 -11.56 2.65 4.18
CA ILE A 24 -10.58 3.50 3.49
C ILE A 24 -9.81 4.36 4.50
N ASP A 25 -10.45 4.91 5.55
CA ASP A 25 -9.75 5.66 6.59
C ASP A 25 -8.71 4.80 7.33
N VAL A 26 -9.06 3.56 7.66
CA VAL A 26 -8.12 2.60 8.29
C VAL A 26 -6.94 2.33 7.35
N TYR A 27 -7.21 2.03 6.07
CA TYR A 27 -6.16 1.84 5.07
C TYR A 27 -5.23 3.06 4.97
N LEU A 28 -5.79 4.27 4.90
CA LEU A 28 -5.02 5.50 4.78
C LEU A 28 -4.16 5.74 6.02
N SER A 29 -4.67 5.45 7.22
CA SER A 29 -3.87 5.58 8.45
C SER A 29 -2.71 4.57 8.47
N ASP A 30 -2.99 3.30 8.13
CA ASP A 30 -2.00 2.24 8.12
C ASP A 30 -0.92 2.45 7.05
N SER A 31 -1.30 2.97 5.88
CA SER A 31 -0.36 3.22 4.78
C SER A 31 0.58 4.38 5.08
N GLU A 32 0.12 5.47 5.69
CA GLU A 32 0.99 6.56 6.16
C GLU A 32 1.96 6.08 7.25
N ASN A 33 1.47 5.28 8.21
CA ASN A 33 2.32 4.64 9.21
C ASN A 33 3.38 3.72 8.56
N THR A 34 3.01 3.00 7.51
CA THR A 34 3.92 2.12 6.78
C THR A 34 5.00 2.92 6.05
N ILE A 35 4.64 4.03 5.38
CA ILE A 35 5.61 4.94 4.74
C ILE A 35 6.62 5.45 5.77
N GLN A 36 6.15 5.87 6.95
CA GLN A 36 7.03 6.37 8.01
C GLN A 36 8.02 5.28 8.47
N LYS A 37 7.54 4.08 8.77
CA LYS A 37 8.40 2.96 9.19
C LYS A 37 9.42 2.55 8.14
N ILE A 38 9.02 2.50 6.86
CA ILE A 38 9.95 2.22 5.75
C ILE A 38 11.03 3.30 5.69
N THR A 39 10.63 4.57 5.79
CA THR A 39 11.55 5.71 5.75
C THR A 39 12.56 5.66 6.90
N ASP A 40 12.08 5.39 8.12
CA ASP A 40 12.92 5.29 9.32
C ASP A 40 13.87 4.08 9.25
N ALA A 41 13.39 2.94 8.76
CA ALA A 41 14.20 1.74 8.58
C ALA A 41 15.33 1.96 7.56
N VAL A 42 15.05 2.65 6.46
CA VAL A 42 16.08 3.04 5.48
C VAL A 42 17.10 4.00 6.10
N ALA A 43 16.65 5.01 6.86
CA ALA A 43 17.53 6.00 7.47
C ALA A 43 18.45 5.41 8.56
N SER A 44 17.96 4.44 9.31
CA SER A 44 18.68 3.74 10.38
C SER A 44 19.46 2.52 9.91
N GLY A 45 19.26 2.07 8.66
CA GLY A 45 19.83 0.82 8.15
C GLY A 45 19.21 -0.45 8.75
N ASP A 46 18.02 -0.34 9.36
CA ASP A 46 17.30 -1.48 9.95
C ASP A 46 16.63 -2.33 8.86
N TYR A 47 17.44 -3.22 8.28
CA TYR A 47 17.01 -4.14 7.24
C TYR A 47 15.86 -5.06 7.66
N VAL A 48 15.86 -5.51 8.92
CA VAL A 48 14.88 -6.47 9.42
C VAL A 48 13.50 -5.83 9.47
N SER A 49 13.42 -4.61 10.00
CA SER A 49 12.18 -3.84 10.01
C SER A 49 11.70 -3.51 8.61
N LEU A 50 12.61 -3.08 7.71
CA LEU A 50 12.25 -2.78 6.32
C LEU A 50 11.66 -4.01 5.60
N ALA A 51 12.33 -5.16 5.71
CA ALA A 51 11.88 -6.40 5.08
C ALA A 51 10.50 -6.84 5.60
N ARG A 52 10.24 -6.64 6.89
CA ARG A 52 8.93 -6.95 7.50
C ARG A 52 7.81 -6.05 6.98
N GLU A 53 8.05 -4.74 6.88
CA GLU A 53 7.03 -3.81 6.36
C GLU A 53 6.73 -4.11 4.89
N VAL A 54 7.77 -4.33 4.07
CA VAL A 54 7.61 -4.76 2.66
C VAL A 54 6.88 -6.09 2.56
N HIS A 55 7.15 -7.04 3.44
CA HIS A 55 6.44 -8.32 3.45
C HIS A 55 4.93 -8.13 3.64
N THR A 56 4.55 -7.25 4.56
CA THR A 56 3.15 -6.95 4.92
C THR A 56 2.40 -6.31 3.75
N LEU A 57 3.07 -5.44 2.98
CA LEU A 57 2.48 -4.75 1.83
C LEU A 57 1.99 -5.68 0.71
N LYS A 58 2.51 -6.91 0.60
CA LYS A 58 1.97 -7.93 -0.34
C LYS A 58 0.52 -8.28 -0.03
N GLY A 59 0.20 -8.42 1.26
CA GLY A 59 -1.16 -8.71 1.73
C GLY A 59 -2.08 -7.51 1.54
N VAL A 60 -1.61 -6.31 1.87
CA VAL A 60 -2.34 -5.05 1.68
C VAL A 60 -2.71 -4.86 0.21
N GLY A 61 -1.76 -5.01 -0.70
CA GLY A 61 -2.04 -4.87 -2.13
C GLY A 61 -3.02 -5.91 -2.68
N SER A 62 -3.07 -7.10 -2.09
CA SER A 62 -4.06 -8.14 -2.46
C SER A 62 -5.45 -7.87 -1.87
N THR A 63 -5.52 -7.22 -0.71
CA THR A 63 -6.77 -6.97 0.02
C THR A 63 -7.52 -5.76 -0.57
N TYR A 64 -6.77 -4.72 -0.95
CA TYR A 64 -7.33 -3.44 -1.39
C TYR A 64 -7.25 -3.25 -2.92
N GLY A 65 -6.87 -4.29 -3.68
CA GLY A 65 -6.71 -4.21 -5.14
C GLY A 65 -5.55 -3.32 -5.59
N ALA A 66 -4.57 -3.04 -4.73
CA ALA A 66 -3.40 -2.21 -5.05
C ALA A 66 -2.29 -3.05 -5.70
N THR A 67 -2.54 -3.55 -6.91
CA THR A 67 -1.69 -4.50 -7.63
C THR A 67 -0.25 -4.02 -7.75
N ARG A 68 -0.02 -2.73 -8.04
CA ARG A 68 1.33 -2.20 -8.20
C ARG A 68 2.14 -2.20 -6.90
N ILE A 69 1.50 -1.95 -5.76
CA ILE A 69 2.14 -2.07 -4.43
C ILE A 69 2.56 -3.52 -4.20
N ARG A 70 1.65 -4.47 -4.48
CA ARG A 70 1.92 -5.90 -4.32
C ARG A 70 3.11 -6.36 -5.17
N GLU A 71 3.16 -5.98 -6.44
CA GLU A 71 4.26 -6.35 -7.36
C GLU A 71 5.61 -5.86 -6.84
N LEU A 72 5.72 -4.59 -6.51
CA LEU A 72 6.95 -3.99 -5.98
C LEU A 72 7.35 -4.64 -4.64
N ALA A 73 6.37 -4.93 -3.79
CA ALA A 73 6.62 -5.60 -2.52
C ALA A 73 7.11 -7.05 -2.70
N VAL A 74 6.59 -7.78 -3.68
CA VAL A 74 7.09 -9.13 -4.04
C VAL A 74 8.51 -9.07 -4.55
N GLU A 75 8.81 -8.12 -5.43
CA GLU A 75 10.16 -7.92 -5.97
C GLU A 75 11.17 -7.60 -4.86
N LEU A 76 10.87 -6.59 -4.04
CA LEU A 76 11.73 -6.18 -2.93
C LEU A 76 11.90 -7.29 -1.88
N ASP A 77 10.84 -7.99 -1.48
CA ASP A 77 10.92 -9.15 -0.56
C ASP A 77 11.82 -10.26 -1.13
N GLY A 78 11.80 -10.48 -2.45
CA GLY A 78 12.69 -11.41 -3.13
C GLY A 78 14.15 -10.98 -3.10
N ARG A 79 14.42 -9.69 -3.34
CA ARG A 79 15.77 -9.11 -3.28
C ARG A 79 16.31 -9.08 -1.85
N PHE A 80 15.45 -8.83 -0.86
CA PHE A 80 15.84 -8.91 0.54
C PHE A 80 16.29 -10.32 0.95
N LYS A 81 15.56 -11.35 0.49
CA LYS A 81 15.94 -12.74 0.76
C LYS A 81 17.26 -13.17 0.10
N LYS A 82 17.68 -12.48 -0.96
CA LYS A 82 18.98 -12.71 -1.61
C LYS A 82 20.13 -12.00 -0.89
N GLY A 83 19.84 -11.15 0.09
CA GLY A 83 20.84 -10.38 0.81
C GLY A 83 21.43 -9.23 -0.01
N GLU A 84 20.67 -8.65 -0.94
CA GLU A 84 21.10 -7.45 -1.66
C GLU A 84 21.21 -6.25 -0.70
N GLU A 85 22.20 -5.40 -0.95
CA GLU A 85 22.55 -4.27 -0.10
C GLU A 85 21.51 -3.15 -0.20
N LEU A 86 21.23 -2.44 0.91
CA LEU A 86 20.22 -1.36 0.92
C LEU A 86 20.50 -0.26 -0.11
N SER A 87 21.77 0.03 -0.39
CA SER A 87 22.16 1.02 -1.41
C SER A 87 21.68 0.64 -2.82
N GLU A 88 21.60 -0.66 -3.12
CA GLU A 88 21.17 -1.21 -4.42
C GLU A 88 19.65 -1.28 -4.56
N LEU A 89 18.93 -1.15 -3.44
CA LEU A 89 17.46 -1.25 -3.35
C LEU A 89 16.80 0.12 -3.20
N LYS A 90 17.58 1.19 -3.04
CA LYS A 90 17.10 2.53 -2.71
C LYS A 90 16.10 3.06 -3.73
N SER A 91 16.33 2.81 -5.02
CA SER A 91 15.47 3.27 -6.10
C SER A 91 14.07 2.65 -6.01
N GLU A 92 14.03 1.33 -5.80
CA GLU A 92 12.82 0.52 -5.72
C GLU A 92 12.05 0.80 -4.43
N ILE A 93 12.75 1.04 -3.32
CA ILE A 93 12.13 1.47 -2.05
C ILE A 93 11.49 2.85 -2.22
N MET A 94 12.17 3.80 -2.86
CA MET A 94 11.58 5.11 -3.16
C MET A 94 10.37 4.98 -4.09
N GLN A 95 10.47 4.14 -5.12
CA GLN A 95 9.35 3.87 -6.01
C GLN A 95 8.15 3.26 -5.26
N LEU A 96 8.38 2.33 -4.33
CA LEU A 96 7.34 1.75 -3.49
C LEU A 96 6.63 2.83 -2.68
N ILE A 97 7.38 3.72 -2.02
CA ILE A 97 6.81 4.84 -1.25
C ILE A 97 5.95 5.74 -2.13
N GLU A 98 6.44 6.13 -3.31
CA GLU A 98 5.70 6.98 -4.24
C GLU A 98 4.42 6.31 -4.76
N VAL A 99 4.46 5.01 -5.03
CA VAL A 99 3.26 4.25 -5.42
C VAL A 99 2.26 4.19 -4.27
N ILE A 100 2.69 4.00 -3.02
CA ILE A 100 1.78 4.01 -1.86
C ILE A 100 1.12 5.39 -1.74
N ARG A 101 1.89 6.48 -1.85
CA ARG A 101 1.35 7.86 -1.81
C ARG A 101 0.34 8.13 -2.91
N ALA A 102 0.66 7.76 -4.15
CA ALA A 102 -0.25 7.91 -5.28
C ALA A 102 -1.54 7.08 -5.09
N THR A 103 -1.40 5.88 -4.51
CA THR A 103 -2.55 5.03 -4.17
C THR A 103 -3.41 5.66 -3.07
N ASN A 104 -2.81 6.30 -2.06
CA ASN A 104 -3.53 7.04 -1.02
C ASN A 104 -4.35 8.19 -1.61
N VAL A 105 -3.83 8.90 -2.62
CA VAL A 105 -4.58 9.96 -3.32
C VAL A 105 -5.80 9.37 -4.03
N GLU A 106 -5.64 8.26 -4.74
CA GLU A 106 -6.75 7.58 -5.41
C GLU A 106 -7.81 7.06 -4.42
N MET A 107 -7.38 6.48 -3.30
CA MET A 107 -8.28 6.03 -2.23
C MET A 107 -9.09 7.18 -1.63
N ARG A 108 -8.48 8.35 -1.38
CA ARG A 108 -9.21 9.55 -0.93
C ARG A 108 -10.24 10.01 -1.97
N GLN A 109 -9.90 9.94 -3.26
CA GLN A 109 -10.86 10.28 -4.31
C GLN A 109 -12.05 9.30 -4.33
N ILE A 110 -11.78 8.00 -4.23
CA ILE A 110 -12.82 6.97 -4.13
C ILE A 110 -13.73 7.24 -2.94
N GLN A 111 -13.15 7.51 -1.76
CA GLN A 111 -13.92 7.83 -0.55
C GLN A 111 -14.82 9.06 -0.75
N SER A 112 -14.31 10.14 -1.35
CA SER A 112 -15.09 11.35 -1.65
C SER A 112 -16.26 11.02 -2.59
N ASP A 113 -16.00 10.23 -3.63
CA ASP A 113 -17.03 9.83 -4.59
C ASP A 113 -18.14 9.00 -3.92
N VAL A 114 -17.79 8.07 -3.03
CA VAL A 114 -18.77 7.30 -2.22
C VAL A 114 -19.63 8.23 -1.36
N LEU A 115 -19.00 9.15 -0.62
CA LEU A 115 -19.70 10.06 0.30
C LEU A 115 -20.62 11.05 -0.44
N GLU A 116 -20.29 11.39 -1.69
CA GLU A 116 -21.11 12.21 -2.56
C GLU A 116 -22.19 11.43 -3.34
N GLY A 117 -22.25 10.10 -3.17
CA GLY A 117 -23.20 9.23 -3.87
C GLY A 117 -22.89 9.07 -5.36
N LYS A 118 -21.65 9.32 -5.79
CA LYS A 118 -21.21 9.11 -7.17
C LYS A 118 -20.99 7.62 -7.43
N PRO A 119 -21.10 7.18 -8.70
CA PRO A 119 -20.72 5.83 -9.09
C PRO A 119 -19.21 5.63 -8.87
N VAL A 120 -18.84 4.56 -8.19
CA VAL A 120 -17.45 4.18 -7.91
C VAL A 120 -17.04 3.02 -8.80
#